data_AF-A0A2G4DIJ4-F1
#
_entry.id   AF-A0A2G4DIJ4-F1
#
_cell.length_a   1.000
_cell.length_b   1.000
_cell.length_c   1.000
_cell.angle_alpha   90.00
_cell.angle_beta   90.00
_cell.angle_gamma   90.00
#
_symmetry.space_group_name_H-M   'P 1'
#
loop_
_entity.id
_entity.type
_entity.pdbx_description
1 polymer ?
#
loop_
_entity_poly.entity_id
_entity_poly.type
_entity_poly.pdbx_seq_one_letter_code
_entity_poly.pdbx_strand_id
1 'polypeptide(L)'
;MTQPCKASVPTGQKVEFHAAWTRAEADANVLRESGVARDGYVAVKAWPAATNPRGKAASAMEHYWITVLLERPVHGELSLIALRVMRELGIPHGVPFKGLEERPELAMPDELMPIANRILQQIMTDRLVRLEPAQEALLRARYIHMSAHWTPRGPFLLSKPAPLNRRNVHLNRPQTGYPE
;
A
#
# COMPACT_ATOMS: atom_id res chain seq x y z
N MET A 1 3.92 -5.70 -1.13
CA MET A 1 4.33 -6.01 -2.51
C MET A 1 5.65 -6.76 -2.52
N THR A 2 5.79 -7.73 -3.41
CA THR A 2 7.00 -8.54 -3.56
C THR A 2 8.07 -7.79 -4.34
N GLN A 3 9.33 -8.00 -3.97
CA GLN A 3 10.45 -7.45 -4.72
C GLN A 3 10.55 -8.16 -6.08
N PRO A 4 10.66 -7.43 -7.20
CA PRO A 4 10.94 -8.04 -8.50
C PRO A 4 12.24 -8.83 -8.44
N CYS A 5 12.22 -10.04 -9.00
CA CYS A 5 13.38 -10.91 -9.06
C CYS A 5 13.79 -11.14 -10.52
N LYS A 6 15.10 -11.29 -10.75
CA LYS A 6 15.62 -11.60 -12.07
C LYS A 6 15.69 -13.12 -12.23
N ALA A 7 15.12 -13.63 -13.31
CA ALA A 7 15.22 -15.03 -13.74
C ALA A 7 16.01 -15.11 -15.05
N SER A 8 16.71 -16.23 -15.25
CA SER A 8 17.41 -16.52 -16.51
C SER A 8 16.93 -17.89 -16.98
N VAL A 9 16.46 -17.97 -18.22
CA VAL A 9 15.94 -19.22 -18.79
C VAL A 9 16.61 -19.47 -20.14
N PRO A 10 16.86 -20.73 -20.53
CA PRO A 10 17.29 -21.08 -21.87
C PRO A 10 16.35 -20.50 -22.93
N THR A 11 16.90 -20.04 -24.05
CA THR A 11 16.12 -19.51 -25.18
C THR A 11 15.08 -20.53 -25.63
N GLY A 12 13.82 -20.10 -25.77
CA GLY A 12 12.69 -20.94 -26.13
C GLY A 12 12.01 -21.66 -24.95
N GLN A 13 12.56 -21.59 -23.73
CA GLN A 13 11.90 -22.08 -22.54
C GLN A 13 10.98 -21.01 -21.93
N LYS A 14 9.78 -21.42 -21.53
CA LYS A 14 8.80 -20.56 -20.83
C LYS A 14 9.27 -20.21 -19.42
N VAL A 15 9.22 -18.92 -19.08
CA VAL A 15 9.66 -18.37 -17.78
C VAL A 15 8.80 -18.88 -16.61
N GLU A 16 7.58 -19.30 -16.89
CA GLU A 16 6.60 -19.82 -15.94
C GLU A 16 7.04 -21.14 -15.27
N PHE A 17 7.96 -21.88 -15.90
CA PHE A 17 8.55 -23.10 -15.33
C PHE A 17 9.75 -22.83 -14.41
N HIS A 18 10.21 -21.58 -14.31
CA HIS A 18 11.34 -21.23 -13.47
C HIS A 18 10.91 -21.14 -12.00
N ALA A 19 11.75 -21.60 -11.05
CA ALA A 19 11.43 -21.61 -9.63
C ALA A 19 11.05 -20.22 -9.05
N ALA A 20 11.60 -19.15 -9.62
CA ALA A 20 11.23 -17.78 -9.28
C ALA A 20 9.77 -17.44 -9.60
N TRP A 21 9.20 -18.04 -10.65
CA TRP A 21 7.77 -17.93 -10.96
C TRP A 21 6.93 -18.61 -9.87
N THR A 22 7.27 -19.84 -9.50
CA THR A 22 6.57 -20.57 -8.42
C THR A 22 6.55 -19.77 -7.11
N ARG A 23 7.67 -19.14 -6.75
CA ARG A 23 7.74 -18.27 -5.58
C ARG A 23 6.84 -17.04 -5.70
N ALA A 24 6.86 -16.37 -6.86
CA ALA A 24 5.99 -15.23 -7.11
C ALA A 24 4.51 -15.64 -7.07
N GLU A 25 4.16 -16.84 -7.53
CA GLU A 25 2.77 -17.36 -7.49
C GLU A 25 2.33 -17.64 -6.06
N ALA A 26 3.22 -18.19 -5.21
CA ALA A 26 2.95 -18.37 -3.79
C ALA A 26 2.65 -17.01 -3.10
N ASP A 27 3.48 -16.00 -3.37
CA ASP A 27 3.25 -14.65 -2.84
C ASP A 27 1.96 -14.01 -3.41
N ALA A 28 1.64 -14.26 -4.68
CA ALA A 28 0.40 -13.80 -5.30
C ALA A 28 -0.83 -14.45 -4.66
N ASN A 29 -0.77 -15.74 -4.34
CA ASN A 29 -1.84 -16.45 -3.63
C ASN A 29 -2.10 -15.86 -2.25
N VAL A 30 -1.05 -15.55 -1.48
CA VAL A 30 -1.20 -14.86 -0.18
C VAL A 30 -1.95 -13.53 -0.33
N LEU A 31 -1.66 -12.75 -1.38
CA LEU A 31 -2.39 -11.51 -1.64
C LEU A 31 -3.86 -11.76 -2.04
N ARG A 32 -4.13 -12.78 -2.86
CA ARG A 32 -5.51 -13.16 -3.24
C ARG A 32 -6.32 -13.57 -2.02
N GLU A 33 -5.77 -14.44 -1.17
CA GLU A 33 -6.40 -14.92 0.07
C GLU A 33 -6.62 -13.80 1.08
N SER A 34 -5.74 -12.80 1.13
CA SER A 34 -5.92 -11.63 2.00
C SER A 34 -7.12 -10.76 1.65
N GLY A 35 -7.74 -10.95 0.47
CA GLY A 35 -8.87 -10.15 0.00
C GLY A 35 -8.49 -8.72 -0.40
N VAL A 36 -7.20 -8.38 -0.46
CA VAL A 36 -6.72 -7.02 -0.73
C VAL A 36 -7.14 -6.51 -2.12
N ALA A 37 -7.35 -7.39 -3.10
CA ALA A 37 -7.77 -6.96 -4.42
C ALA A 37 -9.27 -6.59 -4.48
N ARG A 38 -10.11 -7.34 -3.77
CA ARG A 38 -11.59 -7.27 -3.80
C ARG A 38 -12.16 -7.16 -5.21
N ASP A 39 -12.33 -5.94 -5.70
CA ASP A 39 -12.91 -5.60 -7.01
C ASP A 39 -11.84 -5.53 -8.13
N GLY A 40 -10.57 -5.75 -7.78
CA GLY A 40 -9.42 -5.80 -8.69
C GLY A 40 -8.84 -7.21 -8.87
N TYR A 41 -7.58 -7.29 -9.27
CA TYR A 41 -6.90 -8.57 -9.52
C TYR A 41 -5.45 -8.60 -9.07
N VAL A 42 -4.96 -9.81 -8.80
CA VAL A 42 -3.56 -10.12 -8.50
C VAL A 42 -3.02 -11.09 -9.55
N ALA A 43 -1.89 -10.75 -10.17
CA ALA A 43 -1.25 -11.56 -11.19
C ALA A 43 0.27 -11.60 -11.01
N VAL A 44 0.90 -12.72 -11.38
CA VAL A 44 2.34 -12.74 -11.62
C VAL A 44 2.60 -12.22 -13.04
N LYS A 45 3.54 -11.28 -13.17
CA LYS A 45 3.96 -10.77 -14.48
C LYS A 45 5.47 -10.94 -14.64
N ALA A 46 5.85 -11.27 -15.87
CA ALA A 46 7.23 -11.26 -16.30
C ALA A 46 7.44 -10.27 -17.45
N TRP A 47 8.55 -9.54 -17.45
CA TRP A 47 8.99 -8.72 -18.58
C TRP A 47 10.46 -8.99 -18.90
N PRO A 48 10.87 -8.93 -20.18
CA PRO A 48 12.27 -9.10 -20.55
C PRO A 48 13.16 -8.09 -19.83
N ALA A 49 14.25 -8.59 -19.24
CA ALA A 49 15.28 -7.75 -18.66
C ALA A 49 16.25 -7.31 -19.77
N ALA A 50 16.52 -6.00 -19.86
CA ALA A 50 17.47 -5.47 -20.83
C ALA A 50 18.82 -6.19 -20.73
N THR A 51 19.32 -6.66 -21.86
CA THR A 51 20.66 -7.23 -22.01
C THR A 51 21.57 -6.19 -22.68
N ASN A 52 22.85 -6.19 -22.32
CA ASN A 52 23.82 -5.30 -22.98
C ASN A 52 24.08 -5.82 -24.40
N PRO A 53 23.73 -5.07 -25.47
CA PRO A 53 23.79 -5.56 -26.85
C PRO A 53 25.22 -5.49 -27.44
N ARG A 54 26.28 -5.68 -26.63
CA ARG A 54 27.67 -5.54 -27.08
C ARG A 54 28.07 -6.66 -28.06
N GLY A 55 27.63 -6.58 -29.32
CA GLY A 55 28.15 -7.31 -30.48
C GLY A 55 28.29 -8.83 -30.38
N LYS A 56 27.76 -9.46 -29.32
CA LYS A 56 27.87 -10.90 -29.09
C LYS A 56 26.74 -11.61 -29.82
N ALA A 57 27.05 -12.82 -30.30
CA ALA A 57 26.06 -13.76 -30.83
C ALA A 57 24.86 -13.89 -29.88
N ALA A 58 23.68 -14.20 -30.43
CA ALA A 58 22.45 -14.37 -29.65
C ALA A 58 22.72 -15.24 -28.42
N SER A 59 22.40 -14.71 -27.24
CA SER A 59 22.57 -15.43 -25.97
C SER A 59 21.69 -16.67 -25.97
N ALA A 60 22.23 -17.82 -25.57
CA ALA A 60 21.46 -19.04 -25.31
C ALA A 60 20.53 -18.92 -24.08
N MET A 61 20.59 -17.78 -23.40
CA MET A 61 19.79 -17.44 -22.21
C MET A 61 19.03 -16.14 -22.44
N GLU A 62 17.75 -16.15 -22.08
CA GLU A 62 16.89 -14.99 -21.96
C GLU A 62 16.75 -14.61 -20.49
N HIS A 63 16.65 -13.31 -20.21
CA HIS A 63 16.50 -12.80 -18.85
C HIS A 63 15.16 -12.12 -18.69
N TYR A 64 14.50 -12.37 -17.56
CA TYR A 64 13.20 -11.81 -17.22
C TYR A 64 13.23 -11.20 -15.83
N TRP A 65 12.49 -10.13 -15.63
CA TRP A 65 12.06 -9.68 -14.32
C TRP A 65 10.69 -10.28 -14.02
N ILE A 66 10.53 -10.89 -12.86
CA ILE A 66 9.28 -11.48 -12.39
C ILE A 66 8.82 -10.74 -11.14
N THR A 67 7.55 -10.34 -11.09
CA THR A 67 6.94 -9.68 -9.93
C THR A 67 5.48 -10.09 -9.74
N VAL A 68 4.92 -9.72 -8.59
CA VAL A 68 3.47 -9.76 -8.35
C VAL A 68 2.87 -8.38 -8.57
N LEU A 69 1.92 -8.31 -9.50
CA LEU A 69 1.09 -7.14 -9.75
C LEU A 69 -0.19 -7.22 -8.92
N LEU A 70 -0.57 -6.11 -8.30
CA LEU A 70 -1.89 -5.87 -7.73
C LEU A 70 -2.46 -4.63 -8.43
N GLU A 71 -3.62 -4.79 -9.04
CA GLU A 71 -4.38 -3.69 -9.63
C GLU A 71 -5.78 -3.71 -9.04
N ARG A 72 -6.25 -2.58 -8.51
CA ARG A 72 -7.56 -2.47 -7.87
C ARG A 72 -8.01 -1.01 -7.80
N PRO A 73 -9.32 -0.73 -7.78
CA PRO A 73 -9.83 0.58 -7.41
C PRO A 73 -9.55 0.87 -5.93
N VAL A 74 -9.21 2.13 -5.61
CA VAL A 74 -9.05 2.60 -4.22
C VAL A 74 -9.76 3.93 -4.06
N HIS A 75 -10.61 4.01 -3.04
CA HIS A 75 -11.39 5.17 -2.65
C HIS A 75 -10.57 6.09 -1.72
N GLY A 76 -10.61 7.40 -1.94
CA GLY A 76 -9.87 8.42 -1.18
C GLY A 76 -10.58 8.92 0.10
N GLU A 77 -11.82 8.50 0.31
CA GLU A 77 -12.75 8.99 1.32
C GLU A 77 -12.32 8.61 2.76
N LEU A 78 -11.35 7.70 2.92
CA LEU A 78 -10.73 7.41 4.22
C LEU A 78 -10.13 8.66 4.87
N SER A 79 -9.61 9.58 4.06
CA SER A 79 -9.06 10.85 4.53
C SER A 79 -10.10 11.73 5.26
N LEU A 80 -11.39 11.56 4.95
CA LEU A 80 -12.48 12.27 5.63
C LEU A 80 -12.60 11.88 7.11
N ILE A 81 -12.19 10.66 7.49
CA ILE A 81 -12.14 10.26 8.90
C ILE A 81 -11.08 11.09 9.62
N ALA A 82 -9.87 11.18 9.06
CA ALA A 82 -8.80 11.97 9.65
C ALA A 82 -9.18 13.45 9.75
N LEU A 83 -9.84 14.00 8.73
CA LEU A 83 -10.40 15.36 8.75
C LEU A 83 -11.35 15.56 9.94
N ARG A 84 -12.34 14.67 10.12
CA ARG A 84 -13.29 14.76 11.24
C ARG A 84 -12.58 14.64 12.59
N VAL A 85 -11.64 13.71 12.73
CA VAL A 85 -10.84 13.55 13.95
C VAL A 85 -10.12 14.85 14.31
N MET A 86 -9.40 15.45 13.36
CA MET A 86 -8.67 16.70 13.60
C MET A 86 -9.61 17.87 13.92
N ARG A 87 -10.78 17.92 13.28
CA ARG A 87 -11.81 18.93 13.57
C ARG A 87 -12.31 18.82 15.01
N GLU A 88 -12.76 17.63 15.40
CA GLU A 88 -13.31 17.40 16.74
C GLU A 88 -12.27 17.59 17.84
N LEU A 89 -11.00 17.27 17.57
CA LEU A 89 -9.90 17.59 18.49
C LEU A 89 -9.64 19.08 18.61
N GLY A 90 -9.80 19.87 17.53
CA GLY A 90 -9.51 21.30 17.54
C GLY A 90 -10.62 22.18 18.13
N ILE A 91 -11.88 21.76 18.07
CA ILE A 91 -13.02 22.55 18.59
C ILE A 91 -12.86 22.91 20.08
N PRO A 92 -12.52 21.98 20.99
CA PRO A 92 -12.29 22.29 22.40
C PRO A 92 -11.18 23.33 22.64
N HIS A 93 -10.27 23.49 21.68
CA HIS A 93 -9.18 24.48 21.72
C HIS A 93 -9.55 25.81 21.04
N GLY A 94 -10.83 26.05 20.76
CA GLY A 94 -11.32 27.31 20.21
C GLY A 94 -11.05 27.50 18.71
N VAL A 95 -10.69 26.44 17.98
CA VAL A 95 -10.46 26.53 16.53
C VAL A 95 -11.81 26.76 15.81
N PRO A 96 -11.97 27.85 15.05
CA PRO A 96 -13.26 28.24 14.47
C PRO A 96 -13.55 27.49 13.17
N PHE A 97 -13.69 26.17 13.23
CA PHE A 97 -14.03 25.35 12.07
C PHE A 97 -15.49 25.53 11.65
N LYS A 98 -15.73 25.63 10.34
CA LYS A 98 -17.07 25.60 9.75
C LYS A 98 -17.74 24.23 9.95
N GLY A 99 -19.06 24.19 9.81
CA GLY A 99 -19.83 22.94 9.77
C GLY A 99 -19.49 22.11 8.53
N LEU A 100 -19.49 20.78 8.68
CA LEU A 100 -19.28 19.88 7.53
C LEU A 100 -20.56 19.68 6.71
N GLU A 101 -21.75 19.91 7.30
CA GLU A 101 -23.06 19.79 6.63
C GLU A 101 -23.20 20.73 5.42
N GLU A 102 -22.44 21.84 5.42
CA GLU A 102 -22.43 22.83 4.33
C GLU A 102 -21.55 22.38 3.14
N ARG A 103 -20.92 21.21 3.22
CA ARG A 103 -19.87 20.76 2.29
C ARG A 103 -20.16 19.34 1.77
N PRO A 104 -21.05 19.19 0.76
CA PRO A 104 -21.40 17.88 0.21
C PRO A 104 -20.21 17.07 -0.31
N GLU A 105 -19.14 17.73 -0.76
CA GLU A 105 -17.90 17.08 -1.18
C GLU A 105 -17.11 16.42 -0.04
N LEU A 106 -17.46 16.73 1.21
CA LEU A 106 -16.91 16.15 2.43
C LEU A 106 -17.90 15.18 3.11
N ALA A 107 -19.00 14.84 2.42
CA ALA A 107 -19.94 13.86 2.89
C ALA A 107 -19.25 12.49 3.03
N MET A 108 -19.48 11.84 4.17
CA MET A 108 -18.91 10.53 4.46
C MET A 108 -19.78 9.45 3.84
N PRO A 109 -19.22 8.49 3.09
CA PRO A 109 -19.95 7.31 2.63
C PRO A 109 -20.60 6.54 3.79
N ASP A 110 -21.81 6.02 3.59
CA ASP A 110 -22.58 5.33 4.64
C ASP A 110 -21.81 4.15 5.26
N GLU A 111 -21.05 3.39 4.46
CA GLU A 111 -20.25 2.26 4.95
C GLU A 111 -19.04 2.69 5.81
N LEU A 112 -18.56 3.93 5.65
CA LEU A 112 -17.50 4.49 6.47
C LEU A 112 -18.02 5.13 7.76
N MET A 113 -19.31 5.51 7.81
CA MET A 113 -19.88 6.22 8.96
C MET A 113 -19.73 5.44 10.29
N PRO A 114 -20.02 4.12 10.36
CA PRO A 114 -19.82 3.35 11.59
C PRO A 114 -18.35 3.29 12.02
N ILE A 115 -17.42 3.28 11.06
CA ILE A 115 -15.98 3.27 11.32
C ILE A 115 -15.54 4.64 11.86
N ALA A 116 -15.98 5.73 11.21
CA ALA A 116 -15.68 7.09 11.62
C ALA A 116 -16.19 7.37 13.04
N ASN A 117 -17.44 7.03 13.34
CA ASN A 117 -18.05 7.22 14.66
C ASN A 117 -17.30 6.45 15.74
N ARG A 118 -16.88 5.20 15.46
CA ARG A 118 -16.10 4.40 16.39
C ARG A 118 -14.71 4.99 16.66
N ILE A 119 -14.00 5.40 15.61
CA ILE A 119 -12.69 6.03 15.74
C ILE A 119 -12.79 7.32 16.56
N LEU A 120 -13.75 8.18 16.23
CA LEU A 120 -14.00 9.42 16.96
C LEU A 120 -14.31 9.15 18.42
N GLN A 121 -15.25 8.25 18.72
CA GLN A 121 -15.62 7.92 20.10
C GLN A 121 -14.42 7.42 20.91
N GLN A 122 -13.57 6.57 20.33
CA GLN A 122 -12.38 6.06 21.01
C GLN A 122 -11.35 7.16 21.26
N ILE A 123 -11.05 7.99 20.26
CA ILE A 123 -10.10 9.10 20.40
C ILE A 123 -10.58 10.13 21.41
N MET A 124 -11.86 10.53 21.35
CA MET A 124 -12.43 11.52 22.28
C MET A 124 -12.50 11.02 23.72
N THR A 125 -12.37 9.70 23.94
CA THR A 125 -12.29 9.10 25.27
C THR A 125 -10.87 8.66 25.65
N ASP A 126 -9.86 9.16 24.93
CA ASP A 126 -8.44 8.85 25.11
C ASP A 126 -8.13 7.34 25.08
N ARG A 127 -8.90 6.59 24.28
CA ARG A 127 -8.74 5.15 24.09
C ARG A 127 -7.96 4.87 22.83
N LEU A 128 -7.13 3.84 22.89
CA LEU A 128 -6.49 3.28 21.70
C LEU A 128 -7.56 2.83 20.69
N VAL A 129 -7.43 3.28 19.46
CA VAL A 129 -8.34 2.92 18.37
C VAL A 129 -8.26 1.41 18.10
N ARG A 130 -9.42 0.75 18.12
CA ARG A 130 -9.59 -0.67 17.81
C ARG A 130 -10.81 -0.84 16.94
N LEU A 131 -10.63 -1.37 15.73
CA LEU A 131 -11.69 -1.66 14.79
C LEU A 131 -12.11 -3.12 14.85
N GLU A 132 -13.34 -3.41 14.46
CA GLU A 132 -13.78 -4.79 14.28
C GLU A 132 -13.08 -5.41 13.05
N PRO A 133 -12.83 -6.74 13.02
CA PRO A 133 -12.16 -7.38 11.89
C PRO A 133 -12.82 -7.10 10.53
N ALA A 134 -14.16 -7.04 10.48
CA ALA A 134 -14.90 -6.70 9.27
C ALA A 134 -14.65 -5.24 8.80
N GLN A 135 -14.50 -4.31 9.74
CA GLN A 135 -14.16 -2.92 9.45
C GLN A 135 -12.73 -2.83 8.92
N GLU A 136 -11.77 -3.51 9.55
CA GLU A 136 -10.40 -3.57 9.05
C GLU A 136 -10.32 -4.17 7.64
N ALA A 137 -11.04 -5.25 7.39
CA ALA A 137 -11.10 -5.89 6.07
C ALA A 137 -11.66 -4.93 5.02
N LEU A 138 -12.76 -4.23 5.33
CA LEU A 138 -13.34 -3.21 4.45
C LEU A 138 -12.33 -2.10 4.12
N LEU A 139 -11.68 -1.55 5.15
CA LEU A 139 -10.69 -0.50 4.95
C LEU A 139 -9.51 -0.96 4.10
N ARG A 140 -8.95 -2.13 4.40
CA ARG A 140 -7.82 -2.71 3.65
C ARG A 140 -8.18 -2.95 2.19
N ALA A 141 -9.38 -3.45 1.93
CA ALA A 141 -9.83 -3.80 0.59
C ALA A 141 -10.13 -2.56 -0.28
N ARG A 142 -10.82 -1.55 0.26
CA ARG A 142 -11.36 -0.44 -0.55
C ARG A 142 -10.66 0.91 -0.39
N TYR A 143 -10.11 1.18 0.78
CA TYR A 143 -9.84 2.56 1.24
C TYR A 143 -8.37 2.82 1.57
N ILE A 144 -7.63 1.81 2.02
CA ILE A 144 -6.22 1.96 2.41
C ILE A 144 -5.34 1.83 1.18
N HIS A 145 -4.77 2.92 0.68
CA HIS A 145 -3.81 2.89 -0.42
C HIS A 145 -2.51 2.15 -0.04
N MET A 146 -2.01 1.30 -0.94
CA MET A 146 -0.72 0.63 -0.77
C MET A 146 0.42 1.52 -1.29
N SER A 147 0.87 2.43 -0.43
CA SER A 147 1.92 3.40 -0.76
C SER A 147 3.31 2.77 -0.96
N ALA A 148 3.58 1.61 -0.36
CA ALA A 148 4.85 0.91 -0.48
C ALA A 148 4.83 -0.12 -1.62
N HIS A 149 5.61 0.13 -2.67
CA HIS A 149 5.68 -0.72 -3.88
C HIS A 149 7.05 -0.64 -4.56
N TRP A 150 7.33 -1.60 -5.45
CA TRP A 150 8.60 -1.71 -6.16
C TRP A 150 8.60 -1.10 -7.57
N THR A 151 7.51 -0.43 -7.97
CA THR A 151 7.46 0.30 -9.25
C THR A 151 8.53 1.39 -9.31
N PRO A 152 9.43 1.36 -10.30
CA PRO A 152 10.45 2.39 -10.46
C PRO A 152 9.87 3.71 -10.98
N ARG A 153 10.48 4.82 -10.59
CA ARG A 153 10.29 6.15 -11.20
C ARG A 153 11.64 6.64 -11.69
N GLY A 154 11.87 6.54 -13.00
CA GLY A 154 13.21 6.74 -13.56
C GLY A 154 14.21 5.76 -12.95
N PRO A 155 15.41 6.21 -12.50
CA PRO A 155 16.41 5.34 -11.88
C PRO A 155 16.12 5.01 -10.40
N PHE A 156 15.02 5.52 -9.83
CA PHE A 156 14.75 5.45 -8.38
C PHE A 156 13.59 4.52 -8.02
N LEU A 157 13.69 3.90 -6.84
CA LEU A 157 12.61 3.17 -6.19
C LEU A 157 12.08 3.99 -5.01
N LEU A 158 11.40 5.10 -5.30
CA LEU A 158 10.94 6.06 -4.28
C LEU A 158 9.99 5.44 -3.25
N SER A 159 9.12 4.54 -3.71
CA SER A 159 8.12 3.88 -2.87
C SER A 159 8.59 2.54 -2.31
N LYS A 160 9.89 2.23 -2.40
CA LYS A 160 10.43 0.94 -1.96
C LYS A 160 10.03 0.67 -0.51
N PRO A 161 9.44 -0.50 -0.20
CA PRO A 161 9.14 -0.86 1.17
C PRO A 161 10.40 -0.86 2.05
N ALA A 162 10.24 -0.42 3.30
CA ALA A 162 11.25 -0.57 4.33
C ALA A 162 11.52 -2.06 4.62
N PRO A 163 12.68 -2.41 5.19
CA PRO A 163 12.96 -3.79 5.59
C PRO A 163 11.83 -4.39 6.42
N LEU A 164 11.50 -5.67 6.17
CA LEU A 164 10.41 -6.40 6.82
C LEU A 164 9.02 -5.76 6.66
N ASN A 165 8.83 -4.87 5.68
CA ASN A 165 7.60 -4.08 5.50
C ASN A 165 7.17 -3.30 6.76
N ARG A 166 8.13 -2.90 7.61
CA ARG A 166 7.87 -2.15 8.84
C ARG A 166 8.33 -0.71 8.70
N ARG A 167 7.42 0.24 8.95
CA ARG A 167 7.76 1.67 8.97
C ARG A 167 8.74 1.95 10.11
N ASN A 168 9.83 2.66 9.80
CA ASN A 168 10.73 3.16 10.82
C ASN A 168 10.00 4.22 11.67
N VAL A 169 10.04 4.07 12.99
CA VAL A 169 9.46 5.01 13.94
C VAL A 169 10.60 5.62 14.74
N HIS A 170 10.75 6.92 14.62
CA HIS A 170 11.73 7.70 15.37
C HIS A 170 10.99 8.40 16.49
N LEU A 171 11.29 8.03 17.74
CA LEU A 171 10.70 8.67 18.90
C LEU A 171 11.17 10.12 18.96
N ASN A 172 10.26 11.02 19.30
CA ASN A 172 10.60 12.41 19.60
C ASN A 172 11.42 12.42 20.89
N ARG A 173 12.75 12.43 20.77
CA ARG A 173 13.68 12.57 21.88
C ARG A 173 14.31 13.96 21.77
N PRO A 174 14.44 14.71 22.89
CA PRO A 174 15.10 16.00 22.87
C PRO A 174 16.51 15.83 22.30
N GLN A 175 16.85 16.68 21.33
CA GLN A 175 18.17 16.67 20.75
C GLN A 175 19.15 17.32 21.73
N THR A 176 20.21 16.62 22.09
CA THR A 176 21.26 17.17 22.98
C THR A 176 21.76 18.51 22.43
N GLY A 177 21.55 19.59 23.19
CA GLY A 177 22.01 20.94 22.85
C GLY A 177 20.96 21.89 22.23
N TYR A 178 19.70 21.47 22.03
CA TYR A 178 18.60 22.37 21.67
C TYR A 178 17.76 22.73 22.91
N PRO A 179 17.32 23.99 23.07
CA PRO A 179 16.40 24.37 24.14
C PRO A 179 15.02 23.72 23.92
N GLU A 180 14.37 23.34 25.03
CA GLU A 180 13.00 22.82 25.08
C GLU A 180 11.96 23.93 24.94
#